data_AF-Q52KW1-F1
#
_entry.id   AF-Q52KW1-F1
#
_cell.length_a   1.000
_cell.length_b   1.000
_cell.length_c   1.000
_cell.angle_alpha   90.00
_cell.angle_beta   90.00
_cell.angle_gamma   90.00
#
_symmetry.space_group_name_H-M   'P 1'
#
loop_
_entity.id
_entity.type
_entity.pdbx_description
1 polymer ?
#
loop_
_entity_poly.entity_id
_entity_poly.type
_entity_poly.pdbx_seq_one_letter_code
_entity_poly.pdbx_strand_id
1 'polypeptide(L)'
;RLNSNNALLEFLLQGTPEIKEHFIDSKKDVDRYLKAACEQFIQQQSKIFIEPLEDFMTKVTALKTMASQGGPKYSLSQQPWAQPVKINDLVSSTYKTMKTKLPVTLRSMSLYLANKDTEFILFKPVKSNIQHVFQKIHMLLKDEFSSEDLQIIACPSMEQVNLLLSVTT
;
A
#
# COMPACT_ATOMS: atom_id res chain seq x y z
N ARG A 1 70.28 -25.31 -19.32
CA ARG A 1 69.34 -26.11 -18.51
C ARG A 1 69.08 -25.34 -17.22
N LEU A 2 67.79 -25.04 -16.96
CA LEU A 2 67.15 -24.51 -15.74
C LEU A 2 67.65 -23.15 -15.21
N ASN A 3 67.06 -22.07 -15.74
CA ASN A 3 67.06 -20.75 -15.10
C ASN A 3 66.30 -20.87 -13.76
N SER A 4 66.97 -20.57 -12.66
CA SER A 4 66.50 -20.68 -11.28
C SER A 4 65.64 -19.48 -10.88
N ASN A 5 64.63 -19.14 -11.69
CA ASN A 5 63.52 -18.30 -11.24
C ASN A 5 62.60 -19.20 -10.41
N ASN A 6 62.84 -19.17 -9.10
CA ASN A 6 62.16 -20.01 -8.14
C ASN A 6 60.76 -19.43 -7.93
N ALA A 7 59.80 -19.85 -8.76
CA ALA A 7 58.42 -19.36 -8.76
C ALA A 7 57.75 -19.42 -7.38
N LEU A 8 58.24 -20.30 -6.50
CA LEU A 8 57.79 -20.43 -5.12
C LEU A 8 58.32 -19.30 -4.22
N LEU A 9 59.55 -18.81 -4.45
CA LEU A 9 60.09 -17.60 -3.83
C LEU A 9 59.39 -16.35 -4.34
N GLU A 10 59.06 -16.29 -5.64
CA GLU A 10 58.30 -15.17 -6.22
C GLU A 10 56.87 -15.11 -5.65
N PHE A 11 56.23 -16.26 -5.48
CA PHE A 11 54.96 -16.37 -4.76
C PHE A 11 55.07 -15.98 -3.27
N LEU A 12 56.14 -16.36 -2.57
CA LEU A 12 56.31 -15.97 -1.16
C LEU A 12 56.65 -14.48 -0.98
N LEU A 13 57.33 -13.86 -1.95
CA LEU A 13 57.74 -12.45 -1.92
C LEU A 13 56.67 -11.50 -2.46
N GLN A 14 55.85 -11.93 -3.42
CA GLN A 14 54.79 -11.12 -4.05
C GLN A 14 53.37 -11.59 -3.70
N GLY A 15 53.21 -12.78 -3.10
CA GLY A 15 51.93 -13.41 -2.84
C GLY A 15 51.37 -13.11 -1.45
N THR A 16 51.42 -11.85 -1.01
CA THR A 16 50.49 -11.39 0.02
C THR A 16 49.13 -11.26 -0.67
N PRO A 17 48.15 -12.16 -0.44
CA PRO A 17 46.84 -12.01 -1.05
C PRO A 17 46.22 -10.70 -0.56
N GLU A 18 45.96 -9.78 -1.47
CA GLU A 18 45.19 -8.59 -1.17
C GLU A 18 43.75 -9.03 -0.93
N ILE A 19 43.30 -9.02 0.33
CA ILE A 19 41.91 -9.32 0.69
C ILE A 19 41.06 -8.13 0.22
N LYS A 20 40.47 -8.24 -0.97
CA LYS A 20 39.42 -7.33 -1.41
C LYS A 20 38.11 -7.77 -0.76
N GLU A 21 37.77 -7.15 0.36
CA GLU A 21 36.46 -7.35 0.97
C GLU A 21 35.35 -6.89 0.00
N HIS A 22 34.45 -7.80 -0.36
CA HIS A 22 33.27 -7.53 -1.21
C HIS A 22 32.19 -6.71 -0.46
N PHE A 23 32.55 -5.58 0.15
CA PHE A 23 31.65 -4.76 0.96
C PHE A 23 30.54 -4.06 0.16
N ILE A 24 30.76 -3.86 -1.14
CA ILE A 24 29.86 -3.07 -2.00
C ILE A 24 28.54 -3.80 -2.30
N ASP A 25 28.54 -5.14 -2.27
CA ASP A 25 27.34 -5.93 -2.61
C ASP A 25 26.42 -6.11 -1.40
N SER A 26 26.97 -6.44 -0.22
CA SER A 26 26.19 -6.69 0.99
C SER A 26 25.39 -5.48 1.46
N LYS A 27 25.97 -4.27 1.43
CA LYS A 27 25.25 -3.05 1.80
C LYS A 27 24.11 -2.77 0.82
N LYS A 28 24.39 -2.89 -0.48
CA LYS A 28 23.40 -2.65 -1.54
C LYS A 28 22.23 -3.63 -1.46
N ASP A 29 22.52 -4.90 -1.16
CA ASP A 29 21.48 -5.94 -1.01
C ASP A 29 20.62 -5.71 0.23
N VAL A 30 21.22 -5.29 1.35
CA VAL A 30 20.47 -4.91 2.56
C VAL A 30 19.56 -3.71 2.27
N ASP A 31 20.06 -2.66 1.63
CA ASP A 31 19.26 -1.49 1.26
C ASP A 31 18.11 -1.86 0.31
N ARG A 32 18.37 -2.75 -0.65
CA ARG A 32 17.36 -3.27 -1.57
C ARG A 32 16.28 -4.07 -0.83
N TYR A 33 16.68 -4.95 0.08
CA TYR A 33 15.74 -5.74 0.87
C TYR A 33 14.89 -4.86 1.80
N LEU A 34 15.53 -3.88 2.46
CA LEU A 34 14.83 -2.91 3.31
C LEU A 34 13.77 -2.14 2.51
N LYS A 35 14.13 -1.64 1.33
CA LYS A 35 13.19 -0.95 0.45
C LYS A 35 12.02 -1.86 0.06
N ALA A 36 12.30 -3.08 -0.37
CA ALA A 36 11.27 -4.04 -0.75
C ALA A 36 10.33 -4.39 0.43
N ALA A 37 10.88 -4.57 1.63
CA ALA A 37 10.10 -4.83 2.84
C ALA A 37 9.19 -3.64 3.20
N CYS A 38 9.69 -2.40 3.08
CA CYS A 38 8.89 -1.20 3.28
C CYS A 38 7.75 -1.07 2.25
N GLU A 39 8.04 -1.30 0.97
CA GLU A 39 7.04 -1.28 -0.10
C GLU A 39 5.97 -2.36 0.12
N GLN A 40 6.38 -3.57 0.48
CA GLN A 40 5.47 -4.67 0.80
C GLN A 40 4.61 -4.34 2.02
N PHE A 41 5.18 -3.76 3.07
CA PHE A 41 4.43 -3.30 4.23
C PHE A 41 3.36 -2.27 3.83
N ILE A 42 3.74 -1.25 3.06
CA ILE A 42 2.82 -0.20 2.60
C ILE A 42 1.67 -0.82 1.81
N GLN A 43 1.96 -1.72 0.87
CA GLN A 43 0.96 -2.39 0.04
C GLN A 43 0.03 -3.25 0.90
N GLN A 44 0.58 -4.10 1.76
CA GLN A 44 -0.20 -5.02 2.59
C GLN A 44 -1.10 -4.28 3.59
N GLN A 45 -0.57 -3.26 4.28
CA GLN A 45 -1.36 -2.50 5.24
C GLN A 45 -2.46 -1.71 4.53
N SER A 46 -2.15 -1.04 3.40
CA SER A 46 -3.18 -0.36 2.60
C SER A 46 -4.28 -1.35 2.21
N LYS A 47 -3.91 -2.51 1.67
CA LYS A 47 -4.84 -3.56 1.27
C LYS A 47 -5.74 -4.01 2.42
N ILE A 48 -5.19 -4.30 3.60
CA ILE A 48 -5.97 -4.69 4.79
C ILE A 48 -7.04 -3.63 5.14
N PHE A 49 -6.73 -2.35 4.96
CA PHE A 49 -7.64 -1.27 5.32
C PHE A 49 -8.74 -1.02 4.29
N ILE A 50 -8.45 -1.17 2.98
CA ILE A 50 -9.29 -0.63 1.91
C ILE A 50 -9.53 -1.58 0.72
N GLU A 51 -9.05 -2.83 0.75
CA GLU A 51 -9.27 -3.82 -0.33
C GLU A 51 -10.73 -3.90 -0.80
N PRO A 52 -11.75 -3.96 0.08
CA PRO A 52 -13.15 -4.04 -0.38
C PRO A 52 -13.57 -2.84 -1.24
N LEU A 53 -13.06 -1.65 -0.95
CA LEU A 53 -13.34 -0.44 -1.72
C LEU A 53 -12.58 -0.44 -3.05
N GLU A 54 -11.33 -0.92 -3.06
CA GLU A 54 -10.55 -1.05 -4.29
C GLU A 54 -11.17 -2.07 -5.26
N ASP A 55 -11.65 -3.21 -4.75
CA ASP A 55 -12.36 -4.21 -5.53
C ASP A 55 -13.66 -3.66 -6.12
N PHE A 56 -14.40 -2.89 -5.32
CA PHE A 56 -15.60 -2.20 -5.79
C PHE A 56 -15.27 -1.20 -6.91
N MET A 57 -14.25 -0.36 -6.72
CA MET A 57 -13.80 0.58 -7.75
C MET A 57 -13.36 -0.14 -9.02
N THR A 58 -12.69 -1.28 -8.89
CA THR A 58 -12.27 -2.10 -10.05
C THR A 58 -13.47 -2.60 -10.84
N LYS A 59 -14.52 -3.08 -10.17
CA LYS A 59 -15.80 -3.48 -10.83
C LYS A 59 -16.46 -2.31 -11.54
N VAL A 60 -16.50 -1.15 -10.89
CA VAL A 60 -17.05 0.09 -11.46
C VAL A 60 -16.26 0.49 -12.72
N THR A 61 -14.93 0.51 -12.65
CA THR A 61 -14.07 0.86 -13.78
C THR A 61 -14.28 -0.11 -14.94
N ALA A 62 -14.31 -1.43 -14.69
CA ALA A 62 -14.56 -2.42 -15.73
C ALA A 62 -15.92 -2.18 -16.43
N LEU A 63 -16.97 -1.88 -15.66
CA LEU A 63 -18.30 -1.57 -16.19
C LEU A 63 -18.31 -0.28 -17.04
N LYS A 64 -17.66 0.79 -16.56
CA LYS A 64 -17.51 2.04 -17.30
C LYS A 64 -16.72 1.86 -18.60
N THR A 65 -15.66 1.05 -18.57
CA THR A 65 -14.87 0.73 -19.77
C THR A 65 -15.70 -0.02 -20.81
N MET A 66 -16.50 -1.02 -20.41
CA MET A 66 -17.39 -1.74 -21.34
C MET A 66 -18.41 -0.80 -22.00
N ALA A 67 -18.99 0.13 -21.24
CA ALA A 67 -19.91 1.13 -21.78
C ALA A 67 -19.25 2.07 -22.81
N SER A 68 -17.99 2.46 -22.56
CA SER A 68 -17.23 3.33 -23.48
C SER A 68 -16.85 2.66 -24.81
N GLN A 69 -16.77 1.32 -24.84
CA GLN A 69 -16.39 0.53 -26.02
C GLN A 69 -17.60 0.12 -26.88
N GLY A 70 -18.74 0.79 -26.75
CA GLY A 70 -19.95 0.50 -27.52
C GLY A 70 -20.79 -0.65 -26.97
N GLY A 71 -20.53 -1.08 -25.74
CA GLY A 71 -21.42 -1.99 -25.01
C GLY A 71 -22.76 -1.34 -24.62
N PRO A 72 -23.71 -2.12 -24.09
CA PRO A 72 -25.00 -1.58 -23.65
C PRO A 72 -24.82 -0.49 -22.57
N LYS A 73 -25.69 0.52 -22.59
CA LYS A 73 -25.70 1.59 -21.58
C LYS A 73 -26.20 1.01 -20.26
N TYR A 74 -25.31 0.80 -19.30
CA TYR A 74 -25.67 0.34 -17.95
C TYR A 74 -25.63 1.51 -16.96
N SER A 75 -26.60 1.55 -16.05
CA SER A 75 -26.53 2.44 -14.88
C SER A 75 -25.94 1.67 -13.70
N LEU A 76 -25.09 2.34 -12.90
CA LEU A 76 -24.48 1.72 -11.74
C LEU A 76 -25.55 1.25 -10.74
N SER A 77 -26.60 2.04 -10.54
CA SER A 77 -27.72 1.72 -9.63
C SER A 77 -28.53 0.48 -10.04
N GLN A 78 -28.43 0.03 -11.29
CA GLN A 78 -29.08 -1.21 -11.74
C GLN A 78 -28.28 -2.47 -11.37
N GLN A 79 -27.02 -2.33 -10.95
CA GLN A 79 -26.21 -3.47 -10.60
C GLN A 79 -26.60 -4.02 -9.22
N PRO A 80 -26.82 -5.34 -9.07
CA PRO A 80 -27.21 -5.92 -7.77
C PRO A 80 -26.19 -5.69 -6.65
N TRP A 81 -24.91 -5.53 -7.01
CA TRP A 81 -23.81 -5.27 -6.08
C TRP A 81 -23.58 -3.78 -5.78
N ALA A 82 -24.23 -2.87 -6.51
CA ALA A 82 -24.10 -1.42 -6.33
C ALA A 82 -25.41 -0.76 -5.84
N GLN A 83 -26.30 -1.55 -5.23
CA GLN A 83 -27.46 -1.01 -4.52
C GLN A 83 -26.99 -0.14 -3.34
N PRO A 84 -27.65 0.99 -3.03
CA PRO A 84 -27.26 1.90 -1.95
C PRO A 84 -26.98 1.19 -0.62
N VAL A 85 -27.84 0.25 -0.22
CA VAL A 85 -27.67 -0.54 1.01
C VAL A 85 -26.40 -1.42 0.96
N LYS A 86 -26.08 -2.01 -0.19
CA LYS A 86 -24.87 -2.84 -0.35
C LYS A 86 -23.60 -2.00 -0.28
N ILE A 87 -23.65 -0.79 -0.81
CA ILE A 87 -22.53 0.15 -0.70
C ILE A 87 -22.41 0.64 0.74
N ASN A 88 -23.52 0.89 1.46
CA ASN A 88 -23.50 1.17 2.90
C ASN A 88 -22.79 0.08 3.70
N ASP A 89 -23.17 -1.19 3.47
CA ASP A 89 -22.54 -2.34 4.13
C ASP A 89 -21.02 -2.36 3.84
N LEU A 90 -20.63 -2.10 2.59
CA LEU A 90 -19.24 -2.07 2.14
C LEU A 90 -18.43 -0.95 2.84
N VAL A 91 -18.92 0.29 2.82
CA VAL A 91 -18.20 1.42 3.43
C VAL A 91 -18.17 1.31 4.95
N SER A 92 -19.27 0.86 5.57
CA SER A 92 -19.38 0.69 7.01
C SER A 92 -18.48 -0.43 7.53
N SER A 93 -18.43 -1.56 6.82
CA SER A 93 -17.53 -2.66 7.16
C SER A 93 -16.06 -2.28 6.98
N THR A 94 -15.72 -1.57 5.90
CA THR A 94 -14.36 -1.05 5.67
C THR A 94 -13.95 -0.09 6.78
N TYR A 95 -14.82 0.87 7.13
CA TYR A 95 -14.54 1.82 8.20
C TYR A 95 -14.38 1.15 9.58
N LYS A 96 -15.16 0.09 9.85
CA LYS A 96 -15.01 -0.74 11.05
C LYS A 96 -13.69 -1.51 11.04
N THR A 97 -13.28 -2.07 9.91
CA THR A 97 -11.96 -2.72 9.75
C THR A 97 -10.84 -1.73 10.05
N MET A 98 -10.90 -0.51 9.52
CA MET A 98 -9.93 0.54 9.85
C MET A 98 -9.89 0.83 11.35
N LYS A 99 -11.04 1.04 12.00
CA LYS A 99 -11.11 1.29 13.45
C LYS A 99 -10.47 0.19 14.30
N THR A 100 -10.55 -1.06 13.86
CA THR A 100 -10.03 -2.20 14.62
C THR A 100 -8.56 -2.50 14.31
N LYS A 101 -8.15 -2.39 13.04
CA LYS A 101 -6.81 -2.77 12.59
C LYS A 101 -5.79 -1.64 12.75
N LEU A 102 -6.20 -0.38 12.58
CA LEU A 102 -5.30 0.78 12.59
C LEU A 102 -4.53 0.91 13.93
N PRO A 103 -5.18 0.79 15.11
CA PRO A 103 -4.45 0.85 16.38
C PRO A 103 -3.46 -0.31 16.57
N VAL A 104 -3.79 -1.49 16.03
CA VAL A 104 -2.91 -2.68 16.11
C VAL A 104 -1.67 -2.49 15.25
N THR A 105 -1.85 -2.00 14.01
CA THR A 105 -0.73 -1.69 13.10
C THR A 105 0.19 -0.66 13.73
N LEU A 106 -0.35 0.46 14.24
CA LEU A 106 0.47 1.55 14.79
C LEU A 106 1.17 1.16 16.08
N ARG A 107 0.51 0.39 16.96
CA ARG A 107 1.18 -0.20 18.13
C ARG A 107 2.35 -1.10 17.74
N SER A 108 2.19 -1.90 16.69
CA SER A 108 3.26 -2.76 16.18
C SER A 108 4.41 -1.93 15.62
N MET A 109 4.11 -0.88 14.86
CA MET A 109 5.13 0.06 14.36
C MET A 109 5.92 0.70 15.50
N SER A 110 5.24 1.21 16.54
CA SER A 110 5.93 1.77 17.71
C SER A 110 6.76 0.75 18.47
N LEU A 111 6.32 -0.51 18.55
CA LEU A 111 7.07 -1.58 19.21
C LEU A 111 8.36 -1.97 18.45
N TYR A 112 8.29 -2.08 17.12
CA TYR A 112 9.38 -2.62 16.31
C TYR A 112 10.29 -1.58 15.68
N LEU A 113 9.81 -0.36 15.44
CA LEU A 113 10.62 0.72 14.85
C LEU A 113 11.24 1.63 15.92
N ALA A 114 10.53 1.86 17.04
CA ALA A 114 10.96 2.69 18.17
C ALA A 114 11.50 4.09 17.80
N ASN A 115 11.12 4.61 16.63
CA ASN A 115 11.53 5.91 16.10
C ASN A 115 10.36 6.58 15.40
N LYS A 116 9.90 7.71 15.94
CA LYS A 116 8.68 8.39 15.48
C LYS A 116 8.78 8.95 14.07
N ASP A 117 9.95 9.42 13.65
CA ASP A 117 10.16 9.88 12.27
C ASP A 117 10.05 8.73 11.28
N THR A 118 10.63 7.57 11.61
CA THR A 118 10.57 6.36 10.78
C THR A 118 9.15 5.82 10.71
N GLU A 119 8.43 5.77 11.84
CA GLU A 119 7.01 5.42 11.89
C GLU A 119 6.19 6.33 10.96
N PHE A 120 6.40 7.65 11.05
CA PHE A 120 5.71 8.64 10.24
C PHE A 120 6.03 8.50 8.75
N ILE A 121 7.32 8.39 8.38
CA ILE A 121 7.76 8.22 7.00
C ILE A 121 7.15 6.95 6.39
N LEU A 122 7.16 5.84 7.12
CA LEU A 122 6.64 4.56 6.64
C LEU A 122 5.11 4.52 6.57
N PHE A 123 4.41 5.16 7.50
CA PHE A 123 2.94 5.14 7.54
C PHE A 123 2.28 6.19 6.62
N LYS A 124 2.96 7.30 6.33
CA LYS A 124 2.44 8.38 5.49
C LYS A 124 1.91 7.89 4.12
N PRO A 125 2.60 7.00 3.37
CA PRO A 125 2.06 6.42 2.14
C PRO A 125 0.77 5.63 2.35
N VAL A 126 0.68 4.83 3.43
CA VAL A 126 -0.53 4.06 3.77
C VAL A 126 -1.71 5.00 4.00
N LYS A 127 -1.50 6.07 4.78
CA LYS A 127 -2.50 7.12 5.01
C LYS A 127 -2.96 7.76 3.70
N SER A 128 -2.02 8.10 2.82
CA SER A 128 -2.30 8.71 1.51
C SER A 128 -3.14 7.79 0.61
N ASN A 129 -2.83 6.49 0.58
CA ASN A 129 -3.58 5.51 -0.22
C ASN A 129 -5.03 5.41 0.24
N ILE A 130 -5.26 5.31 1.56
CA ILE A 130 -6.60 5.28 2.15
C ILE A 130 -7.38 6.54 1.76
N GLN A 131 -6.80 7.71 1.99
CA GLN A 131 -7.43 8.99 1.65
C GLN A 131 -7.81 9.06 0.17
N HIS A 132 -6.91 8.64 -0.71
CA HIS A 132 -7.14 8.67 -2.14
C HIS A 132 -8.28 7.75 -2.59
N VAL A 133 -8.39 6.55 -2.00
CA VAL A 133 -9.51 5.64 -2.30
C VAL A 133 -10.84 6.20 -1.81
N PHE A 134 -10.90 6.75 -0.59
CA PHE A 134 -12.12 7.41 -0.12
C PHE A 134 -12.50 8.62 -0.97
N GLN A 135 -11.54 9.43 -1.43
CA GLN A 135 -11.81 10.53 -2.36
C GLN A 135 -12.42 10.02 -3.67
N LYS A 136 -11.88 8.95 -4.26
CA LYS A 136 -12.42 8.32 -5.47
C LYS A 136 -13.84 7.80 -5.27
N ILE A 137 -14.10 7.13 -4.14
CA ILE A 137 -15.43 6.67 -3.78
C ILE A 137 -16.39 7.87 -3.67
N HIS A 138 -16.01 8.93 -2.96
CA HIS A 138 -16.85 10.12 -2.83
C HIS A 138 -17.19 10.77 -4.18
N MET A 139 -16.22 10.91 -5.09
CA MET A 139 -16.48 11.42 -6.43
C MET A 139 -17.45 10.51 -7.20
N LEU A 140 -17.18 9.20 -7.22
CA LEU A 140 -18.05 8.22 -7.85
C LEU A 140 -19.48 8.28 -7.32
N LEU A 141 -19.65 8.36 -6.00
CA LEU A 141 -20.96 8.36 -5.38
C LEU A 141 -21.75 9.62 -5.75
N LYS A 142 -21.11 10.79 -5.80
CA LYS A 142 -21.75 12.03 -6.21
C LYS A 142 -22.16 12.03 -7.69
N ASP A 143 -21.40 11.36 -8.54
CA ASP A 143 -21.67 11.31 -9.98
C ASP A 143 -22.78 10.32 -10.36
N GLU A 144 -22.93 9.23 -9.60
CA GLU A 144 -23.78 8.08 -10.01
C GLU A 144 -25.06 7.91 -9.16
N PHE A 145 -25.16 8.56 -8.00
CA PHE A 145 -26.26 8.35 -7.05
C PHE A 145 -27.00 9.64 -6.70
N SER A 146 -28.30 9.50 -6.42
CA SER A 146 -29.15 10.63 -6.01
C SER A 146 -28.88 11.07 -4.57
N SER A 147 -29.39 12.24 -4.18
CA SER A 147 -29.27 12.71 -2.79
C SER A 147 -29.89 11.75 -1.77
N GLU A 148 -30.99 11.08 -2.12
CA GLU A 148 -31.64 10.08 -1.26
C GLU A 148 -30.78 8.82 -1.13
N ASP A 149 -30.21 8.33 -2.24
CA ASP A 149 -29.29 7.21 -2.23
C ASP A 149 -28.05 7.49 -1.37
N LEU A 150 -27.49 8.70 -1.47
CA LEU A 150 -26.33 9.11 -0.66
C LEU A 150 -26.62 9.08 0.84
N GLN A 151 -27.85 9.42 1.25
CA GLN A 151 -28.28 9.30 2.65
C GLN A 151 -28.33 7.83 3.10
N ILE A 152 -28.77 6.91 2.24
CA ILE A 152 -28.78 5.48 2.53
C ILE A 152 -27.35 4.93 2.60
N ILE A 153 -26.49 5.32 1.64
CA ILE A 153 -25.10 4.86 1.59
C ILE A 153 -24.33 5.33 2.83
N ALA A 154 -24.60 6.55 3.31
CA ALA A 154 -24.00 7.12 4.53
C ALA A 154 -22.47 6.94 4.59
N CYS A 155 -21.79 7.17 3.45
CA CYS A 155 -20.33 7.05 3.34
C CYS A 155 -19.65 8.02 4.34
N PRO A 156 -18.66 7.57 5.14
CA PRO A 156 -17.98 8.43 6.09
C PRO A 156 -17.31 9.61 5.37
N SER A 157 -17.44 10.80 5.94
CA SER A 157 -16.86 12.01 5.35
C SER A 157 -15.32 11.95 5.34
N MET A 158 -14.69 12.74 4.47
CA MET A 158 -13.23 12.82 4.46
C MET A 158 -12.67 13.29 5.80
N GLU A 159 -13.38 14.16 6.52
CA GLU A 159 -13.02 14.62 7.86
C GLU A 159 -13.07 13.47 8.87
N GLN A 160 -14.10 12.62 8.82
CA GLN A 160 -14.20 11.44 9.69
C GLN A 160 -13.07 10.44 9.42
N VAL A 161 -12.76 10.18 8.14
CA VAL A 161 -11.64 9.32 7.73
C VAL A 161 -10.32 9.91 8.21
N ASN A 162 -10.10 11.22 8.02
CA ASN A 162 -8.88 11.90 8.44
C ASN A 162 -8.70 11.92 9.96
N LEU A 163 -9.80 12.13 10.70
CA LEU A 163 -9.81 12.08 12.16
C LEU A 163 -9.42 10.68 12.64
N LEU A 164 -10.01 9.63 12.05
CA LEU A 164 -9.63 8.25 12.39
C LEU A 164 -8.13 8.00 12.15
N LEU A 165 -7.58 8.54 11.06
CA LEU A 165 -6.17 8.43 10.71
C LEU A 165 -5.24 9.33 11.54
N SER A 166 -5.77 10.30 12.30
CA SER A 166 -4.99 11.20 13.17
C SER A 166 -5.01 10.81 14.64
N VAL A 167 -6.10 10.19 15.11
CA VAL A 167 -6.32 9.79 16.52
C VAL A 167 -5.30 8.75 17.03
N THR A 168 -4.44 8.25 16.16
CA THR A 168 -3.57 7.12 16.45
C THR A 168 -2.07 7.45 16.31
N THR A 169 -1.75 8.75 16.18
CA THR A 169 -0.37 9.29 16.16
C THR A 169 0.01 9.83 17.52
#